data_AF-X0GV86-F1
#
_entry.id   AF-X0GV86-F1
#
_cell.length_a   1.000
_cell.length_b   1.000
_cell.length_c   1.000
_cell.angle_alpha   90.00
_cell.angle_beta   90.00
_cell.angle_gamma   90.00
#
_symmetry.space_group_name_H-M   'P 1'
#
loop_
_entity.id
_entity.type
_entity.pdbx_description
1 polymer ?
#
loop_
_entity_poly.entity_id
_entity_poly.type
_entity_poly.pdbx_seq_one_letter_code
_entity_poly.pdbx_strand_id
1 'polypeptide(L)'
;MALRTTVAAFISLAIASPLSFGPSAETAAQRGPQIFNSVHDSLRKWGSTVHPNGMSLYLATIPEGVLLHHGNGRNETPTSLDWLAYEIEHAEMFARPGRPGPPGPPGPPGGREELRKRECDQVQLVNPSTEPTESTHGWLHTFQTTRPLQFLYIDGMSGDKGNTGVIDSQDYLLRGVREHRNGSQVEEKLETKPPGPPGEFKRAQDLCDLCAEWRLEGVIRAEGAGFEVIKCDFSSGMEQVQSLQRADSQRGPPQDYGPGDGGHRGPPRGPREGPHPPPNYRDIGPGRTILDYSSMVSAFFFPVNLTNPDSNYADLPRLTGTTEDEMLAIREYLATVLDARIASPLEPFTWRDVSDLIVHRYGDEISSIANSSDSTETVASRIRFLVEVFVDYATSDKDVRISQAHKRCSTFYIQTMPLNTDADKLIYAGFEAINAEICTALFKARELLGENGTDADSATLEEIRDTMKALKMFLSWSDYVGKEDDRFP
;
A
#
# COMPACT_ATOMS: atom_id res chain seq x y z
N MET A 1 26.08 78.72 -5.69
CA MET A 1 25.46 77.77 -4.76
C MET A 1 24.43 76.97 -5.55
N ALA A 2 24.81 75.80 -6.07
CA ALA A 2 23.93 74.92 -6.82
C ALA A 2 24.33 73.48 -6.46
N LEU A 3 23.53 72.84 -5.61
CA LEU A 3 23.76 71.52 -5.06
C LEU A 3 23.16 70.49 -6.02
N ARG A 4 24.02 69.70 -6.68
CA ARG A 4 23.60 68.56 -7.51
C ARG A 4 23.22 67.40 -6.61
N THR A 5 21.96 67.01 -6.62
CA THR A 5 21.45 65.80 -5.96
C THR A 5 21.56 64.63 -6.93
N THR A 6 22.41 63.64 -6.62
CA THR A 6 22.47 62.36 -7.31
C THR A 6 21.38 61.44 -6.76
N VAL A 7 20.44 61.03 -7.62
CA VAL A 7 19.44 60.00 -7.33
C VAL A 7 20.09 58.64 -7.58
N ALA A 8 20.29 57.85 -6.53
CA ALA A 8 20.72 56.45 -6.65
C ALA A 8 19.49 55.58 -6.98
N ALA A 9 19.54 54.88 -8.12
CA ALA A 9 18.55 53.88 -8.49
C ALA A 9 18.80 52.60 -7.67
N PHE A 10 17.85 52.26 -6.79
CA PHE A 10 17.85 50.97 -6.09
C PHE A 10 17.33 49.89 -7.05
N ILE A 11 18.24 49.04 -7.55
CA ILE A 11 17.87 47.79 -8.20
C ILE A 11 17.43 46.85 -7.08
N SER A 12 16.12 46.59 -6.98
CA SER A 12 15.61 45.49 -6.17
C SER A 12 15.97 44.18 -6.86
N LEU A 13 17.03 43.51 -6.39
CA LEU A 13 17.20 42.09 -6.63
C LEU A 13 16.03 41.38 -5.94
N ALA A 14 15.08 40.89 -6.72
CA ALA A 14 14.17 39.86 -6.24
C ALA A 14 15.04 38.64 -5.88
N ILE A 15 15.26 38.44 -4.58
CA ILE A 15 15.77 37.17 -4.07
C ILE A 15 14.66 36.17 -4.38
N ALA A 16 14.85 35.36 -5.42
CA ALA A 16 14.05 34.16 -5.60
C ALA A 16 14.22 33.35 -4.33
N SER A 17 13.16 33.23 -3.53
CA SER A 17 13.10 32.25 -2.46
C SER A 17 13.49 30.90 -3.08
N PRO A 18 14.40 30.11 -2.47
CA PRO A 18 14.58 28.74 -2.93
C PRO A 18 13.19 28.10 -2.90
N LEU A 19 12.77 27.52 -4.03
CA LEU A 19 11.52 26.74 -4.09
C LEU A 19 11.51 25.82 -2.87
N SER A 20 10.56 26.03 -1.97
CA SER A 20 10.42 25.19 -0.78
C SER A 20 10.18 23.76 -1.25
N PHE A 21 11.07 22.83 -0.89
CA PHE A 21 10.86 21.41 -1.14
C PHE A 21 9.52 20.98 -0.52
N GLY A 22 8.68 20.33 -1.31
CA GLY A 22 7.33 19.96 -0.90
C GLY A 22 6.57 19.25 -2.02
N PRO A 23 5.34 18.80 -1.74
CA PRO A 23 4.52 18.15 -2.74
C PRO A 23 4.06 19.15 -3.80
N SER A 24 3.92 18.71 -5.06
CA SER A 24 3.45 19.58 -6.13
C SER A 24 2.55 18.87 -7.13
N ALA A 25 1.58 19.61 -7.69
CA ALA A 25 0.71 19.11 -8.74
C ALA A 25 1.47 18.73 -10.01
N GLU A 26 2.57 19.43 -10.33
CA GLU A 26 3.44 19.10 -11.46
C GLU A 26 4.11 17.73 -11.28
N THR A 27 4.70 17.47 -10.10
CA THR A 27 5.30 16.16 -9.80
C THR A 27 4.24 15.06 -9.77
N ALA A 28 3.07 15.35 -9.20
CA ALA A 28 1.96 14.40 -9.17
C ALA A 28 1.46 14.04 -10.58
N ALA A 29 1.32 15.01 -11.48
CA ALA A 29 0.95 14.76 -12.88
C ALA A 29 2.01 13.90 -13.60
N GLN A 30 3.30 14.18 -13.38
CA GLN A 30 4.41 13.40 -13.96
C GLN A 30 4.43 11.93 -13.46
N ARG A 31 3.87 11.67 -12.27
CA ARG A 31 3.81 10.35 -11.64
C ARG A 31 2.39 9.79 -11.57
N GLY A 32 1.55 10.22 -12.52
CA GLY A 32 0.15 9.83 -12.63
C GLY A 32 -0.07 8.32 -12.48
N PRO A 33 0.58 7.45 -13.30
CA PRO A 33 0.44 6.00 -13.22
C PRO A 33 0.66 5.44 -11.81
N GLN A 34 1.72 5.88 -11.13
CA GLN A 34 2.04 5.41 -9.79
C GLN A 34 1.01 5.86 -8.75
N ILE A 35 0.54 7.11 -8.82
CA ILE A 35 -0.48 7.64 -7.91
C ILE A 35 -1.81 6.93 -8.12
N PHE A 36 -2.23 6.73 -9.36
CA PHE A 36 -3.46 6.01 -9.68
C PHE A 36 -3.39 4.56 -9.21
N ASN A 37 -2.28 3.87 -9.44
CA ASN A 37 -2.10 2.50 -8.97
C ASN A 37 -2.09 2.43 -7.45
N SER A 38 -1.38 3.32 -6.74
CA SER A 38 -1.47 3.39 -5.27
C SER A 38 -2.90 3.57 -4.75
N VAL A 39 -3.73 4.38 -5.42
CA VAL A 39 -5.15 4.57 -5.05
C VAL A 39 -5.98 3.34 -5.40
N HIS A 40 -5.86 2.84 -6.63
CA HIS A 40 -6.63 1.71 -7.14
C HIS A 40 -6.32 0.40 -6.40
N ASP A 41 -5.04 0.16 -6.09
CA ASP A 41 -4.59 -1.07 -5.44
C ASP A 41 -4.75 -1.04 -3.91
N SER A 42 -5.08 0.11 -3.33
CA SER A 42 -5.22 0.25 -1.88
C SER A 42 -6.26 -0.73 -1.30
N LEU A 43 -5.87 -1.43 -0.22
CA LEU A 43 -6.64 -2.53 0.40
C LEU A 43 -6.97 -3.71 -0.54
N ARG A 44 -6.33 -3.80 -1.71
CA ARG A 44 -6.42 -4.94 -2.63
C ARG A 44 -5.17 -5.79 -2.58
N LYS A 45 -5.30 -7.07 -2.29
CA LYS A 45 -4.10 -7.92 -2.12
C LYS A 45 -3.36 -8.12 -3.43
N TRP A 46 -4.10 -8.32 -4.52
CA TRP A 46 -3.51 -8.49 -5.84
C TRP A 46 -2.80 -7.22 -6.30
N GLY A 47 -3.45 -6.06 -6.12
CA GLY A 47 -2.86 -4.76 -6.42
C GLY A 47 -1.54 -4.53 -5.68
N SER A 48 -1.52 -4.75 -4.36
CA SER A 48 -0.29 -4.72 -3.58
C SER A 48 0.77 -5.70 -4.11
N THR A 49 0.37 -6.89 -4.59
CA THR A 49 1.33 -7.88 -5.12
C THR A 49 1.94 -7.43 -6.45
N VAL A 50 1.15 -6.82 -7.33
CA VAL A 50 1.62 -6.28 -8.62
C VAL A 50 2.52 -5.07 -8.41
N HIS A 51 2.18 -4.20 -7.44
CA HIS A 51 2.96 -3.01 -7.08
C HIS A 51 3.49 -3.13 -5.64
N PRO A 52 4.52 -3.98 -5.41
CA PRO A 52 4.94 -4.36 -4.06
C PRO A 52 5.70 -3.26 -3.31
N ASN A 53 6.36 -2.35 -4.03
CA ASN A 53 7.10 -1.24 -3.43
C ASN A 53 6.17 -0.04 -3.22
N GLY A 54 5.39 -0.10 -2.14
CA GLY A 54 4.47 0.95 -1.74
C GLY A 54 5.17 2.24 -1.31
N MET A 55 4.67 3.39 -1.78
CA MET A 55 5.19 4.73 -1.49
C MET A 55 4.12 5.67 -0.94
N SER A 56 2.94 5.15 -0.59
CA SER A 56 1.78 5.94 -0.19
C SER A 56 1.25 5.50 1.18
N LEU A 57 0.92 6.50 1.98
CA LEU A 57 0.49 6.39 3.37
C LEU A 57 -0.89 7.04 3.52
N TYR A 58 -1.76 6.41 4.29
CA TYR A 58 -3.15 6.85 4.46
C TYR A 58 -3.55 6.73 5.92
N LEU A 59 -4.36 7.66 6.40
CA LEU A 59 -5.17 7.41 7.57
C LEU A 59 -6.23 6.35 7.24
N ALA A 60 -6.32 5.32 8.06
CA ALA A 60 -7.25 4.22 7.91
C ALA A 60 -8.10 4.07 9.16
N THR A 61 -9.37 3.74 8.99
CA THR A 61 -10.29 3.43 10.10
C THR A 61 -10.81 2.02 9.96
N ILE A 62 -10.62 1.19 11.00
CA ILE A 62 -11.35 -0.06 11.16
C ILE A 62 -12.63 0.27 11.95
N PRO A 63 -13.84 0.12 11.37
CA PRO A 63 -15.09 0.44 12.07
C PRO A 63 -15.33 -0.45 13.29
N GLU A 64 -16.33 -0.08 14.10
CA GLU A 64 -16.85 -0.93 15.17
C GLU A 64 -17.46 -2.22 14.59
N GLY A 65 -17.31 -3.33 15.32
CA GLY A 65 -17.91 -4.62 14.99
C GLY A 65 -17.09 -5.50 14.05
N VAL A 66 -15.93 -5.03 13.57
CA VAL A 66 -15.06 -5.79 12.66
C VAL A 66 -14.33 -6.91 13.40
N LEU A 67 -14.35 -8.11 12.82
CA LEU A 67 -13.60 -9.25 13.32
C LEU A 67 -12.16 -9.26 12.81
N LEU A 68 -11.23 -9.48 13.74
CA LEU A 68 -9.80 -9.63 13.51
C LEU A 68 -9.30 -10.90 14.23
N HIS A 69 -8.30 -11.55 13.66
CA HIS A 69 -7.86 -12.87 14.10
C HIS A 69 -6.39 -12.86 14.53
N HIS A 70 -6.05 -13.61 15.58
CA HIS A 70 -4.70 -13.73 16.10
C HIS A 70 -4.38 -15.19 16.40
N GLY A 71 -3.25 -15.67 15.90
CA GLY A 71 -2.74 -17.00 16.21
C GLY A 71 -1.52 -16.93 17.10
N ASN A 72 -1.52 -17.66 18.21
CA ASN A 72 -0.33 -17.81 19.05
C ASN A 72 -0.30 -19.18 19.75
N GLY A 73 0.69 -19.36 20.64
CA GLY A 73 0.86 -20.60 21.42
C GLY A 73 0.17 -20.61 22.77
N ARG A 74 -0.66 -19.61 23.13
CA ARG A 74 -1.17 -19.42 24.49
C ARG A 74 -2.67 -19.13 24.51
N ASN A 75 -3.39 -19.62 25.51
CA ASN A 75 -4.79 -19.24 25.74
C ASN A 75 -4.90 -17.88 26.44
N GLU A 76 -4.17 -16.88 25.97
CA GLU A 76 -4.07 -15.57 26.61
C GLU A 76 -4.07 -14.49 25.53
N THR A 77 -4.87 -13.45 25.75
CA THR A 77 -4.83 -12.22 24.97
C THR A 77 -3.51 -11.50 25.23
N PRO A 78 -2.76 -11.09 24.20
CA PRO A 78 -1.60 -10.21 24.38
C PRO A 78 -2.02 -8.92 25.11
N THR A 79 -1.18 -8.38 26.00
CA THR A 79 -1.45 -7.09 26.65
C THR A 79 -0.66 -5.94 26.01
N SER A 80 0.33 -6.26 25.18
CA SER A 80 1.22 -5.32 24.51
C SER A 80 1.07 -5.43 22.99
N LEU A 81 1.93 -4.75 22.24
CA LEU A 81 1.93 -4.82 20.79
C LEU A 81 2.00 -6.26 20.28
N ASP A 82 1.18 -6.58 19.28
CA ASP A 82 1.12 -7.88 18.61
C ASP A 82 0.41 -7.76 17.24
N TRP A 83 0.32 -8.86 16.50
CA TRP A 83 -0.22 -8.92 15.15
C TRP A 83 -1.62 -9.52 15.12
N LEU A 84 -2.49 -8.90 14.32
CA LEU A 84 -3.80 -9.39 13.93
C LEU A 84 -3.85 -9.57 12.41
N ALA A 85 -4.76 -10.40 11.94
CA ALA A 85 -5.05 -10.56 10.52
C ALA A 85 -6.54 -10.34 10.24
N TYR A 86 -6.82 -9.88 9.01
CA TYR A 86 -8.20 -9.84 8.49
C TYR A 86 -8.68 -11.23 8.09
N GLU A 87 -7.80 -12.07 7.55
CA GLU A 87 -8.14 -13.43 7.12
C GLU A 87 -7.88 -14.43 8.25
N ILE A 88 -8.86 -15.31 8.52
CA ILE A 88 -8.72 -16.37 9.53
C ILE A 88 -7.57 -17.30 9.14
N GLU A 89 -7.47 -17.64 7.86
CA GLU A 89 -6.44 -18.53 7.30
C GLU A 89 -5.04 -17.96 7.54
N HIS A 90 -4.90 -16.64 7.53
CA HIS A 90 -3.64 -15.98 7.82
C HIS A 90 -3.26 -16.18 9.30
N ALA A 91 -4.15 -15.82 10.23
CA ALA A 91 -3.91 -15.99 11.67
C ALA A 91 -3.71 -17.47 12.06
N GLU A 92 -4.44 -18.39 11.42
CA GLU A 92 -4.36 -19.84 11.66
C GLU A 92 -2.94 -20.39 11.47
N MET A 93 -2.14 -19.80 10.58
CA MET A 93 -0.74 -20.21 10.39
C MET A 93 0.12 -20.01 11.65
N PHE A 94 -0.26 -19.07 12.51
CA PHE A 94 0.44 -18.71 13.73
C PHE A 94 -0.17 -19.35 15.00
N ALA A 95 -1.34 -19.99 14.89
CA ALA A 95 -2.04 -20.69 15.98
C ALA A 95 -1.39 -22.04 16.29
N ARG A 96 -0.10 -22.02 16.67
CA ARG A 96 0.75 -23.20 16.88
C ARG A 96 1.50 -23.12 18.21
N PRO A 97 1.99 -24.25 18.75
CA PRO A 97 2.89 -24.26 19.90
C PRO A 97 4.01 -23.22 19.77
N GLY A 98 4.34 -22.54 20.87
CA GLY A 98 5.54 -21.72 20.93
C GLY A 98 6.76 -22.57 20.57
N ARG A 99 7.66 -22.06 19.70
CA ARG A 99 8.95 -22.73 19.47
C ARG A 99 9.68 -22.85 20.81
N PRO A 100 10.20 -24.03 21.19
CA PRO A 100 11.11 -24.12 22.33
C PRO A 100 12.26 -23.14 22.09
N GLY A 101 12.51 -22.25 23.05
CA GLY A 101 13.74 -21.47 23.04
C GLY A 101 14.94 -22.43 23.04
N PRO A 102 16.09 -22.05 22.45
CA PRO A 102 17.30 -22.85 22.61
C PRO A 102 17.60 -23.02 24.12
N PRO A 103 18.05 -24.20 24.57
CA PRO A 103 18.37 -24.41 25.97
C PRO A 103 19.36 -23.34 26.43
N GLY A 104 18.95 -22.56 27.42
CA GLY A 104 19.82 -21.56 28.03
C GLY A 104 21.08 -22.23 28.58
N PRO A 105 22.26 -21.57 28.51
CA PRO A 105 23.42 -22.06 29.25
C PRO A 105 23.06 -22.15 30.73
N PRO A 106 23.56 -23.16 31.47
CA PRO A 106 23.23 -23.34 32.89
C PRO A 106 23.56 -22.06 33.66
N GLY A 107 22.54 -21.46 34.27
CA GLY A 107 22.68 -20.25 35.06
C GLY A 107 23.59 -20.49 36.27
N PRO A 108 24.37 -19.48 36.70
CA PRO A 108 25.17 -19.58 37.92
C PRO A 108 24.24 -19.70 39.14
N PRO A 109 24.67 -20.41 40.20
CA PRO A 109 23.83 -20.64 41.36
C PRO A 109 23.70 -19.34 42.18
N GLY A 110 22.48 -18.84 42.31
CA GLY A 110 22.08 -18.00 43.43
C GLY A 110 21.57 -16.61 43.06
N GLY A 111 20.34 -16.34 43.51
CA GLY A 111 19.95 -15.01 43.97
C GLY A 111 19.04 -14.22 43.02
N ARG A 112 17.73 -14.45 43.11
CA ARG A 112 16.73 -13.37 43.08
C ARG A 112 15.38 -13.88 43.56
N GLU A 113 15.25 -13.91 44.87
CA GLU A 113 13.96 -13.74 45.53
C GLU A 113 13.71 -12.23 45.66
N GLU A 114 12.44 -11.84 45.71
CA GLU A 114 11.91 -10.49 45.91
C GLU A 114 11.92 -9.54 44.71
N LEU A 115 10.81 -9.54 43.97
CA LEU A 115 9.96 -8.36 43.74
C LEU A 115 8.76 -8.75 42.86
N ARG A 116 7.61 -9.01 43.49
CA ARG A 116 6.24 -8.66 43.02
C ARG A 116 5.20 -9.40 43.87
N LYS A 117 4.81 -8.75 44.98
CA LYS A 117 3.52 -8.98 45.64
C LYS A 117 2.73 -7.69 45.54
N ARG A 118 1.73 -7.63 44.65
CA ARG A 118 0.43 -6.95 44.87
C ARG A 118 -0.63 -7.67 44.03
N GLU A 119 -1.68 -8.06 44.74
CA GLU A 119 -2.79 -8.94 44.36
C GLU A 119 -3.76 -8.32 43.35
N CYS A 120 -4.29 -9.16 42.46
CA CYS A 120 -5.67 -9.13 41.96
C CYS A 120 -6.16 -10.59 41.88
N ASP A 121 -7.41 -10.80 42.28
CA ASP A 121 -7.97 -12.06 42.73
C ASP A 121 -8.13 -13.18 41.67
N GLN A 122 -7.80 -14.39 42.13
CA GLN A 122 -8.23 -15.73 41.70
C GLN A 122 -7.91 -16.21 40.27
N VAL A 123 -6.65 -16.59 40.06
CA VAL A 123 -6.25 -17.68 39.14
C VAL A 123 -5.81 -18.87 39.98
N GLN A 124 -6.27 -20.08 39.64
CA GLN A 124 -5.84 -21.32 40.30
C GLN A 124 -4.31 -21.46 40.24
N LEU A 125 -3.69 -21.50 41.41
CA LEU A 125 -2.25 -21.74 41.57
C LEU A 125 -1.93 -23.19 41.14
N VAL A 126 -1.17 -23.35 40.06
CA VAL A 126 -0.48 -24.62 39.76
C VAL A 126 0.83 -24.66 40.55
N ASN A 127 1.10 -25.79 41.20
CA ASN A 127 2.32 -26.05 41.98
C ASN A 127 3.61 -25.81 41.16
N PRO A 128 4.69 -25.24 41.74
CA PRO A 128 5.93 -24.94 41.01
C PRO A 128 6.80 -26.18 40.69
N SER A 129 6.26 -27.39 40.83
CA SER A 129 7.03 -28.65 40.76
C SER A 129 6.81 -29.43 39.45
N THR A 130 6.12 -28.84 38.48
CA THR A 130 5.87 -29.46 37.18
C THR A 130 6.72 -28.74 36.14
N GLU A 131 7.68 -29.48 35.56
CA GLU A 131 8.36 -29.16 34.30
C GLU A 131 7.37 -28.50 33.32
N PRO A 132 7.77 -27.46 32.55
CA PRO A 132 6.86 -26.82 31.61
C PRO A 132 6.37 -27.88 30.63
N THR A 133 5.11 -28.27 30.73
CA THR A 133 4.48 -29.12 29.73
C THR A 133 4.55 -28.35 28.43
N GLU A 134 5.40 -28.79 27.51
CA GLU A 134 5.45 -28.24 26.15
C GLU A 134 4.02 -28.27 25.59
N SER A 135 3.42 -27.10 25.39
CA SER A 135 2.07 -27.02 24.83
C SER A 135 2.10 -27.67 23.45
N THR A 136 1.37 -28.76 23.27
CA THR A 136 1.32 -29.52 22.00
C THR A 136 0.44 -28.85 20.96
N HIS A 137 -0.30 -27.80 21.34
CA HIS A 137 -1.23 -27.06 20.50
C HIS A 137 -1.00 -25.55 20.58
N GLY A 138 -1.56 -24.83 19.61
CA GLY A 138 -1.72 -23.38 19.66
C GLY A 138 -3.17 -22.96 19.81
N TRP A 139 -3.40 -21.65 19.76
CA TRP A 139 -4.68 -21.02 19.98
C TRP A 139 -4.98 -20.02 18.88
N LEU A 140 -6.20 -20.07 18.36
CA LEU A 140 -6.75 -19.09 17.44
C LEU A 140 -7.74 -18.21 18.22
N HIS A 141 -7.39 -16.94 18.35
CA HIS A 141 -8.19 -15.91 19.00
C HIS A 141 -8.91 -15.09 17.94
N THR A 142 -10.13 -14.67 18.24
CA THR A 142 -10.89 -13.72 17.42
C THR A 142 -11.32 -12.57 18.31
N PHE A 143 -11.05 -11.36 17.81
CA PHE A 143 -11.38 -10.11 18.45
C PHE A 143 -12.42 -9.37 17.62
N GLN A 144 -13.28 -8.61 18.29
CA GLN A 144 -14.19 -7.68 17.68
C GLN A 144 -13.81 -6.26 18.12
N THR A 145 -13.73 -5.32 17.18
CA THR A 145 -13.55 -3.89 17.50
C THR A 145 -14.77 -3.33 18.21
N THR A 146 -14.57 -2.61 19.32
CA THR A 146 -15.66 -2.07 20.16
C THR A 146 -15.96 -0.59 19.90
N ARG A 147 -15.19 0.02 19.01
CA ARG A 147 -15.35 1.39 18.49
C ARG A 147 -14.58 1.52 17.17
N PRO A 148 -14.73 2.61 16.42
CA PRO A 148 -13.81 2.94 15.33
C PRO A 148 -12.38 3.10 15.84
N LEU A 149 -11.43 2.43 15.19
CA LEU A 149 -10.00 2.45 15.51
C LEU A 149 -9.20 2.99 14.33
N GLN A 150 -8.27 3.92 14.60
CA GLN A 150 -7.52 4.62 13.57
C GLN A 150 -6.09 4.10 13.45
N PHE A 151 -5.65 3.84 12.24
CA PHE A 151 -4.36 3.25 11.92
C PHE A 151 -3.68 4.02 10.80
N LEU A 152 -2.37 3.86 10.70
CA LEU A 152 -1.64 4.20 9.48
C LEU A 152 -1.69 3.01 8.53
N TYR A 153 -2.27 3.18 7.34
CA TYR A 153 -2.15 2.21 6.27
C TYR A 153 -0.92 2.50 5.42
N ILE A 154 -0.09 1.48 5.21
CA ILE A 154 1.10 1.53 4.36
C ILE A 154 0.84 0.64 3.15
N ASP A 155 0.84 1.23 1.95
CA ASP A 155 0.52 0.50 0.72
C ASP A 155 1.62 -0.50 0.29
N GLY A 156 1.39 -1.17 -0.83
CA GLY A 156 2.27 -2.23 -1.36
C GLY A 156 2.29 -3.48 -0.49
N MET A 157 3.36 -4.26 -0.61
CA MET A 157 3.64 -5.47 0.18
C MET A 157 4.44 -5.13 1.43
N SER A 158 4.07 -4.07 2.14
CA SER A 158 4.90 -3.50 3.22
C SER A 158 5.04 -4.40 4.46
N GLY A 159 4.26 -5.48 4.60
CA GLY A 159 4.49 -6.52 5.60
C GLY A 159 5.49 -7.61 5.16
N ASP A 160 5.83 -7.68 3.87
CA ASP A 160 6.83 -8.63 3.37
C ASP A 160 8.24 -8.30 3.86
N LYS A 161 9.09 -9.32 3.84
CA LYS A 161 10.49 -9.22 4.23
C LYS A 161 11.38 -9.22 3.00
N GLY A 162 12.40 -8.35 3.00
CA GLY A 162 13.44 -8.36 1.99
C GLY A 162 13.97 -6.97 1.67
N ASN A 163 15.01 -6.94 0.84
CA ASN A 163 15.69 -5.71 0.43
C ASN A 163 15.27 -5.24 -0.97
N THR A 164 14.15 -5.76 -1.48
CA THR A 164 13.58 -5.45 -2.80
C THR A 164 12.89 -4.09 -2.86
N GLY A 165 12.66 -3.47 -1.70
CA GLY A 165 12.03 -2.15 -1.55
C GLY A 165 10.68 -2.17 -0.83
N VAL A 166 10.14 -3.35 -0.54
CA VAL A 166 8.83 -3.50 0.10
C VAL A 166 8.74 -2.84 1.49
N ILE A 167 9.87 -2.73 2.20
CA ILE A 167 9.95 -2.07 3.53
C ILE A 167 10.54 -0.66 3.48
N ASP A 168 10.84 -0.10 2.30
CA ASP A 168 11.50 1.20 2.16
C ASP A 168 10.71 2.34 2.84
N SER A 169 9.38 2.35 2.70
CA SER A 169 8.51 3.36 3.32
C SER A 169 8.54 3.31 4.85
N GLN A 170 8.72 2.12 5.43
CA GLN A 170 8.84 1.98 6.89
C GLN A 170 10.25 2.31 7.37
N ASP A 171 11.28 1.75 6.73
CA ASP A 171 12.64 1.83 7.22
C ASP A 171 13.26 3.19 6.90
N TYR A 172 13.20 3.65 5.64
CA TYR A 172 13.80 4.93 5.26
C TYR A 172 12.92 6.12 5.62
N LEU A 173 11.63 6.08 5.29
CA LEU A 173 10.77 7.25 5.43
C LEU A 173 10.23 7.41 6.87
N LEU A 174 9.59 6.38 7.44
CA LEU A 174 9.00 6.51 8.79
C LEU A 174 10.07 6.47 9.89
N ARG A 175 10.97 5.49 9.85
CA ARG A 175 11.96 5.25 10.91
C ARG A 175 13.29 6.01 10.73
N GLY A 176 13.61 6.46 9.51
CA GLY A 176 14.88 7.14 9.22
C GLY A 176 16.11 6.23 9.26
N VAL A 177 15.94 4.92 9.07
CA VAL A 177 17.01 3.91 9.15
C VAL A 177 17.58 3.64 7.75
N ARG A 178 18.76 4.18 7.43
CA ARG A 178 19.42 3.98 6.12
C ARG A 178 20.27 2.72 6.01
N GLU A 179 20.77 2.21 7.13
CA GLU A 179 21.63 1.02 7.15
C GLU A 179 20.79 -0.24 7.39
N HIS A 180 20.68 -1.11 6.38
CA HIS A 180 20.57 -2.54 6.67
C HIS A 180 21.91 -2.94 7.29
N ARG A 181 22.03 -2.85 8.62
CA ARG A 181 23.23 -3.30 9.34
C ARG A 181 23.56 -4.71 8.83
N ASN A 182 24.65 -4.82 8.07
CA ASN A 182 25.19 -6.07 7.54
C ASN A 182 25.15 -7.14 8.65
N GLY A 183 24.26 -8.13 8.49
CA GLY A 183 24.15 -9.46 9.12
C GLY A 183 24.93 -9.81 10.40
N SER A 184 25.21 -8.86 11.28
CA SER A 184 26.13 -9.05 12.39
C SER A 184 25.99 -7.89 13.36
N GLN A 185 24.87 -7.83 14.07
CA GLN A 185 24.88 -7.22 15.37
C GLN A 185 24.28 -8.17 16.38
N VAL A 186 25.13 -8.48 17.37
CA VAL A 186 24.80 -8.88 18.73
C VAL A 186 23.37 -8.45 19.03
N GLU A 187 22.43 -9.39 18.96
CA GLU A 187 21.08 -9.16 19.48
C GLU A 187 21.27 -8.77 20.94
N GLU A 188 20.97 -7.51 21.27
CA GLU A 188 20.77 -7.11 22.65
C GLU A 188 19.63 -8.00 23.15
N LYS A 189 19.97 -9.00 23.96
CA LYS A 189 19.02 -9.97 24.51
C LYS A 189 18.05 -9.23 25.41
N LEU A 190 17.00 -8.67 24.82
CA LEU A 190 15.79 -8.37 25.57
C LEU A 190 15.22 -9.72 25.99
N GLU A 191 15.17 -9.97 27.29
CA GLU A 191 14.83 -11.26 27.93
C GLU A 191 13.41 -11.78 27.60
N THR A 192 12.63 -11.05 26.79
CA THR A 192 11.20 -11.29 26.54
C THR A 192 10.78 -11.12 25.07
N LYS A 193 11.68 -11.34 24.09
CA LYS A 193 11.33 -11.26 22.66
C LYS A 193 10.31 -12.36 22.28
N PRO A 194 9.11 -12.03 21.77
CA PRO A 194 8.23 -13.03 21.18
C PRO A 194 8.86 -13.59 19.89
N PRO A 195 8.63 -14.88 19.56
CA PRO A 195 9.22 -15.50 18.38
C PRO A 195 8.78 -14.79 17.10
N GLY A 196 9.73 -14.41 16.24
CA GLY A 196 9.46 -13.73 14.98
C GLY A 196 10.75 -13.47 14.18
N PRO A 197 10.65 -13.15 12.87
CA PRO A 197 11.81 -12.87 12.04
C PRO A 197 12.68 -11.72 12.60
N PRO A 198 14.01 -11.77 12.41
CA PRO A 198 14.93 -10.77 12.97
C PRO A 198 14.56 -9.35 12.54
N GLY A 199 14.49 -8.42 13.50
CA GLY A 199 14.22 -7.01 13.26
C GLY A 199 12.74 -6.61 13.16
N GLU A 200 11.80 -7.52 12.86
CA GLU A 200 10.37 -7.18 12.71
C GLU A 200 9.77 -6.61 14.00
N PHE A 201 10.03 -7.24 15.16
CA PHE A 201 9.49 -6.75 16.42
C PHE A 201 10.01 -5.35 16.78
N LYS A 202 11.29 -5.06 16.50
CA LYS A 202 11.85 -3.72 16.73
C LYS A 202 11.22 -2.70 15.77
N ARG A 203 10.99 -3.05 14.51
CA ARG A 203 10.27 -2.21 13.56
C ARG A 203 8.85 -1.92 14.04
N ALA A 204 8.12 -2.93 14.48
CA ALA A 204 6.77 -2.76 15.03
C ALA A 204 6.76 -1.84 16.25
N GLN A 205 7.74 -1.96 17.15
CA GLN A 205 7.89 -1.05 18.28
C GLN A 205 8.14 0.39 17.83
N ASP A 206 9.09 0.63 16.92
CA ASP A 206 9.39 1.97 16.41
C ASP A 206 8.17 2.60 15.73
N LEU A 207 7.41 1.81 14.97
CA LEU A 207 6.16 2.25 14.33
C LEU A 207 5.07 2.55 15.37
N CYS A 208 4.99 1.78 16.45
CA CYS A 208 4.05 2.02 17.54
C CYS A 208 4.38 3.29 18.33
N ASP A 209 5.66 3.59 18.52
CA ASP A 209 6.10 4.84 19.15
C ASP A 209 5.65 6.04 18.31
N LEU A 210 5.82 5.98 16.97
CA LEU A 210 5.28 6.99 16.04
C LEU A 210 3.75 7.08 16.07
N CYS A 211 3.07 5.94 16.07
CA CYS A 211 1.60 5.91 16.14
C CYS A 211 1.08 6.56 17.43
N ALA A 212 1.78 6.37 18.56
CA ALA A 212 1.42 7.03 19.81
C ALA A 212 1.51 8.56 19.71
N GLU A 213 2.55 9.10 19.05
CA GLU A 213 2.67 10.54 18.78
C GLU A 213 1.54 11.06 17.88
N TRP A 214 1.12 10.26 16.90
CA TRP A 214 0.03 10.60 15.97
C TRP A 214 -1.37 10.23 16.46
N ARG A 215 -1.51 9.72 17.70
CA ARG A 215 -2.78 9.26 18.28
C ARG A 215 -3.46 8.15 17.47
N LEU A 216 -2.66 7.27 16.87
CA LEU A 216 -3.10 6.09 16.12
C LEU A 216 -2.93 4.81 16.96
N GLU A 217 -3.75 3.80 16.64
CA GLU A 217 -3.81 2.50 17.30
C GLU A 217 -2.74 1.51 16.77
N GLY A 218 -2.12 1.83 15.62
CA GLY A 218 -1.04 1.08 15.02
C GLY A 218 -0.99 1.17 13.49
N VAL A 219 -0.57 0.09 12.84
CA VAL A 219 -0.31 0.06 11.38
C VAL A 219 -1.07 -1.08 10.69
N ILE A 220 -1.57 -0.82 9.49
CA ILE A 220 -2.13 -1.83 8.57
C ILE A 220 -1.19 -1.97 7.37
N ARG A 221 -0.82 -3.20 7.01
CA ARG A 221 0.05 -3.51 5.87
C ARG A 221 -0.23 -4.88 5.27
N ALA A 222 0.21 -5.13 4.04
CA ALA A 222 0.01 -6.41 3.35
C ALA A 222 1.29 -7.26 3.34
N GLU A 223 1.18 -8.55 3.62
CA GLU A 223 2.25 -9.54 3.41
C GLU A 223 1.72 -10.73 2.61
N GLY A 224 2.57 -11.61 2.08
CA GLY A 224 2.19 -12.71 1.17
C GLY A 224 0.97 -13.53 1.60
N ALA A 225 0.71 -13.64 2.90
CA ALA A 225 -0.44 -14.33 3.47
C ALA A 225 -1.78 -13.57 3.42
N GLY A 226 -1.76 -12.24 3.43
CA GLY A 226 -2.96 -11.41 3.52
C GLY A 226 -2.65 -10.01 4.03
N PHE A 227 -3.63 -9.35 4.65
CA PHE A 227 -3.40 -8.10 5.36
C PHE A 227 -3.22 -8.37 6.85
N GLU A 228 -2.21 -7.72 7.43
CA GLU A 228 -1.94 -7.73 8.86
C GLU A 228 -2.17 -6.35 9.48
N VAL A 229 -2.53 -6.35 10.76
CA VAL A 229 -2.64 -5.18 11.61
C VAL A 229 -1.64 -5.35 12.75
N ILE A 230 -0.67 -4.46 12.83
CA ILE A 230 0.14 -4.28 14.04
C ILE A 230 -0.69 -3.40 14.97
N LYS A 231 -1.24 -3.98 16.03
CA LYS A 231 -1.96 -3.23 17.07
C LYS A 231 -1.01 -2.96 18.23
N CYS A 232 -0.86 -1.69 18.60
CA CYS A 232 0.15 -1.28 19.58
C CYS A 232 -0.26 -1.53 21.03
N ASP A 233 -1.56 -1.52 21.31
CA ASP A 233 -2.13 -1.79 22.64
C ASP A 233 -3.36 -2.69 22.52
N PHE A 234 -3.24 -3.96 22.89
CA PHE A 234 -4.35 -4.92 22.84
C PHE A 234 -5.38 -4.74 23.96
N SER A 235 -5.07 -3.95 24.99
CA SER A 235 -5.99 -3.70 26.12
C SER A 235 -7.10 -2.70 25.79
N SER A 236 -7.04 -2.07 24.60
CA SER A 236 -7.92 -0.98 24.21
C SER A 236 -8.57 -1.20 22.85
N GLY A 237 -9.90 -0.99 22.79
CA GLY A 237 -10.65 -0.84 21.54
C GLY A 237 -11.12 -2.14 20.89
N MET A 238 -10.88 -3.27 21.53
CA MET A 238 -11.34 -4.58 21.07
C MET A 238 -11.76 -5.44 22.25
N GLU A 239 -12.61 -6.44 21.99
CA GLU A 239 -12.95 -7.49 22.93
C GLU A 239 -12.72 -8.87 22.30
N GLN A 240 -12.27 -9.83 23.11
CA GLN A 240 -12.08 -11.20 22.64
C GLN A 240 -13.43 -11.91 22.61
N VAL A 241 -13.93 -12.23 21.41
CA VAL A 241 -15.20 -12.93 21.23
C VAL A 241 -15.02 -14.45 21.22
N GLN A 242 -13.82 -14.93 20.89
CA GLN A 242 -13.53 -16.35 20.78
C GLN A 242 -12.05 -16.65 21.04
N SER A 243 -11.77 -17.76 21.71
CA SER A 243 -10.45 -18.39 21.74
C SER A 243 -10.59 -19.91 21.65
N LEU A 244 -10.06 -20.49 20.57
CA LEU A 244 -10.17 -21.91 20.29
C LEU A 244 -8.79 -22.57 20.25
N GLN A 245 -8.65 -23.62 21.03
CA GLN A 245 -7.51 -24.52 20.96
C GLN A 245 -7.47 -25.21 19.60
N ARG A 246 -6.30 -25.19 18.95
CA ARG A 246 -6.06 -25.97 17.74
C ARG A 246 -5.74 -27.42 18.08
N ALA A 247 -5.89 -28.31 17.11
CA ALA A 247 -5.52 -29.70 17.30
C ALA A 247 -4.05 -29.81 17.70
N ASP A 248 -3.73 -30.81 18.53
CA ASP A 248 -2.34 -31.10 18.87
C ASP A 248 -1.53 -31.32 17.58
N SER A 249 -0.36 -30.69 17.53
CA SER A 249 0.57 -30.78 16.41
C SER A 249 1.19 -32.18 16.41
N GLN A 250 0.51 -33.16 15.80
CA GLN A 250 1.00 -34.55 15.65
C GLN A 250 2.26 -34.64 14.75
N ARG A 251 2.59 -33.55 14.04
CA ARG A 251 3.79 -33.38 13.23
C ARG A 251 4.39 -32.03 13.58
N GLY A 252 5.72 -31.96 13.66
CA GLY A 252 6.45 -30.70 13.75
C GLY A 252 6.02 -29.70 12.67
N PRO A 253 6.42 -28.42 12.78
CA PRO A 253 5.86 -27.33 11.97
C PRO A 253 5.80 -27.72 10.49
N PRO A 254 4.63 -27.60 9.82
CA PRO A 254 4.57 -27.74 8.37
C PRO A 254 5.64 -26.85 7.74
N GLN A 255 6.58 -27.45 7.01
CA GLN A 255 7.73 -26.77 6.41
C GLN A 255 7.33 -25.68 5.40
N ASP A 256 6.07 -25.65 4.94
CA ASP A 256 5.62 -24.80 3.84
C ASP A 256 4.81 -23.56 4.23
N TYR A 257 4.58 -23.29 5.52
CA TYR A 257 3.74 -22.15 5.96
C TYR A 257 4.42 -21.20 6.97
N GLY A 258 5.75 -21.25 7.09
CA GLY A 258 6.51 -20.25 7.85
C GLY A 258 6.95 -19.09 6.96
N PRO A 259 7.11 -17.86 7.48
CA PRO A 259 7.80 -16.81 6.76
C PRO A 259 9.21 -17.31 6.44
N GLY A 260 9.52 -17.41 5.15
CA GLY A 260 10.74 -18.02 4.64
C GLY A 260 11.97 -17.43 5.32
N ASP A 261 12.86 -18.31 5.76
CA ASP A 261 14.21 -17.96 6.17
C ASP A 261 14.90 -17.27 4.97
N GLY A 262 15.59 -16.15 5.22
CA GLY A 262 16.06 -15.19 4.22
C GLY A 262 17.18 -15.67 3.28
N GLY A 263 17.02 -16.83 2.65
CA GLY A 263 17.96 -17.41 1.71
C GLY A 263 17.35 -17.62 0.33
N HIS A 264 17.66 -16.71 -0.61
CA HIS A 264 17.68 -16.89 -2.08
C HIS A 264 16.67 -17.84 -2.76
N ARG A 265 15.46 -17.97 -2.24
CA ARG A 265 14.33 -18.59 -2.95
C ARG A 265 13.19 -17.58 -2.90
N GLY A 266 12.55 -17.38 -4.04
CA GLY A 266 11.35 -16.55 -4.17
C GLY A 266 10.24 -16.95 -3.18
N PRO A 267 9.10 -16.24 -3.21
CA PRO A 267 8.08 -16.34 -2.17
C PRO A 267 7.65 -17.80 -1.90
N PRO A 268 7.24 -18.13 -0.67
CA PRO A 268 6.88 -19.49 -0.28
C PRO A 268 5.86 -20.09 -1.25
N ARG A 269 6.26 -21.17 -1.94
CA ARG A 269 5.34 -21.99 -2.71
C ARG A 269 4.39 -22.64 -1.71
N GLY A 270 3.15 -22.15 -1.66
CA GLY A 270 2.06 -22.83 -0.97
C GLY A 270 1.83 -24.24 -1.53
N PRO A 271 0.95 -25.05 -0.90
CA PRO A 271 0.69 -26.42 -1.29
C PRO A 271 0.33 -26.51 -2.77
N ARG A 272 1.11 -27.28 -3.53
CA ARG A 272 0.98 -27.44 -4.99
C ARG A 272 -0.29 -28.13 -5.46
N GLU A 273 -1.17 -28.55 -4.57
CA GLU A 273 -2.32 -29.38 -4.91
C GLU A 273 -3.54 -29.00 -4.07
N GLY A 274 -4.12 -27.85 -4.40
CA GLY A 274 -5.44 -27.42 -3.93
C GLY A 274 -5.94 -26.28 -4.82
N PRO A 275 -7.26 -26.09 -4.98
CA PRO A 275 -7.78 -24.95 -5.74
C PRO A 275 -7.38 -23.66 -5.02
N HIS A 276 -6.35 -22.99 -5.52
CA HIS A 276 -6.02 -21.63 -5.08
C HIS A 276 -7.23 -20.75 -5.37
N PRO A 277 -7.80 -20.04 -4.38
CA PRO A 277 -8.71 -18.97 -4.71
C PRO A 277 -7.93 -17.93 -5.53
N PRO A 278 -8.49 -17.38 -6.62
CA PRO A 278 -7.76 -16.47 -7.50
C PRO A 278 -7.23 -15.26 -6.71
N PRO A 279 -6.13 -14.61 -7.11
CA PRO A 279 -5.44 -13.58 -6.31
C PRO A 279 -6.34 -12.44 -5.78
N ASN A 280 -7.47 -12.22 -6.45
CA ASN A 280 -8.56 -11.30 -6.16
C ASN A 280 -9.36 -11.67 -4.87
N TYR A 281 -9.12 -12.85 -4.28
CA TYR A 281 -9.87 -13.39 -3.13
C TYR A 281 -9.30 -13.00 -1.75
N ARG A 282 -8.34 -12.08 -1.68
CA ARG A 282 -7.74 -11.64 -0.41
C ARG A 282 -7.80 -10.12 -0.22
N ASP A 283 -8.74 -9.45 -0.86
CA ASP A 283 -9.06 -8.07 -0.48
C ASP A 283 -9.64 -8.07 0.95
N ILE A 284 -9.32 -7.04 1.74
CA ILE A 284 -9.77 -6.91 3.13
C ILE A 284 -11.30 -7.07 3.28
N GLY A 285 -12.04 -6.78 2.20
CA GLY A 285 -13.49 -6.82 2.13
C GLY A 285 -14.10 -5.43 2.35
N PRO A 286 -15.25 -5.15 1.73
CA PRO A 286 -15.87 -3.83 1.79
C PRO A 286 -16.25 -3.47 3.23
N GLY A 287 -15.92 -2.25 3.64
CA GLY A 287 -16.31 -1.68 4.93
C GLY A 287 -15.59 -2.26 6.15
N ARG A 288 -14.67 -3.22 6.00
CA ARG A 288 -13.83 -3.70 7.12
C ARG A 288 -12.71 -2.73 7.47
N THR A 289 -12.28 -1.94 6.48
CA THR A 289 -11.34 -0.82 6.63
C THR A 289 -11.73 0.27 5.65
N ILE A 290 -11.70 1.52 6.11
CA ILE A 290 -12.03 2.69 5.31
C ILE A 290 -10.80 3.60 5.28
N LEU A 291 -10.30 3.92 4.08
CA LEU A 291 -9.20 4.86 3.90
C LEU A 291 -9.72 6.28 3.74
N ASP A 292 -9.06 7.23 4.37
CA ASP A 292 -9.22 8.65 4.09
C ASP A 292 -8.27 9.06 2.96
N TYR A 293 -8.73 9.04 1.71
CA TYR A 293 -7.90 9.44 0.57
C TYR A 293 -7.47 10.91 0.63
N SER A 294 -8.25 11.77 1.29
CA SER A 294 -7.89 13.17 1.50
C SER A 294 -6.77 13.34 2.55
N SER A 295 -6.33 12.26 3.20
CA SER A 295 -5.13 12.18 4.04
C SER A 295 -3.92 11.55 3.33
N MET A 296 -4.04 11.18 2.05
CA MET A 296 -2.98 10.49 1.33
C MET A 296 -1.71 11.34 1.31
N VAL A 297 -0.60 10.74 1.75
CA VAL A 297 0.73 11.28 1.57
C VAL A 297 1.55 10.24 0.82
N SER A 298 2.13 10.64 -0.30
CA SER A 298 2.90 9.74 -1.15
C SER A 298 4.23 10.37 -1.52
N ALA A 299 5.30 9.57 -1.54
CA ALA A 299 6.58 10.01 -2.09
C ALA A 299 6.44 10.42 -3.58
N PHE A 300 5.42 9.91 -4.28
CA PHE A 300 5.10 10.32 -5.65
C PHE A 300 4.66 11.79 -5.77
N PHE A 301 4.26 12.44 -4.68
CA PHE A 301 3.94 13.87 -4.72
C PHE A 301 5.17 14.78 -4.67
N PHE A 302 6.33 14.26 -4.24
CA PHE A 302 7.53 15.04 -3.96
C PHE A 302 8.59 14.86 -5.04
N PRO A 303 9.40 15.88 -5.34
CA PRO A 303 10.45 15.82 -6.37
C PRO A 303 11.71 15.06 -5.90
N VAL A 304 11.52 13.85 -5.35
CA VAL A 304 12.58 12.98 -4.81
C VAL A 304 13.03 11.92 -5.81
N ASN A 305 14.25 11.40 -5.67
CA ASN A 305 14.73 10.30 -6.51
C ASN A 305 14.17 8.95 -6.03
N LEU A 306 13.23 8.40 -6.80
CA LEU A 306 12.61 7.09 -6.57
C LEU A 306 13.19 5.96 -7.46
N THR A 307 14.31 6.21 -8.14
CA THR A 307 14.88 5.27 -9.12
C THR A 307 15.38 4.01 -8.43
N ASN A 308 15.03 2.84 -8.98
CA ASN A 308 15.62 1.58 -8.53
C ASN A 308 17.08 1.48 -8.99
N PRO A 309 18.05 1.28 -8.08
CA PRO A 309 19.43 1.01 -8.48
C PRO A 309 19.60 -0.36 -9.16
N ASP A 310 18.67 -1.30 -8.99
CA ASP A 310 18.67 -2.58 -9.72
C ASP A 310 17.90 -2.43 -11.04
N SER A 311 18.62 -2.50 -12.16
CA SER A 311 18.05 -2.36 -13.50
C SER A 311 17.07 -3.47 -13.87
N ASN A 312 17.11 -4.63 -13.19
CA ASN A 312 16.15 -5.71 -13.45
C ASN A 312 14.76 -5.42 -12.88
N TYR A 313 14.66 -4.44 -11.97
CA TYR A 313 13.43 -4.02 -11.31
C TYR A 313 13.23 -2.51 -11.43
N ALA A 314 13.62 -1.93 -12.58
CA ALA A 314 13.60 -0.49 -12.82
C ALA A 314 12.19 0.14 -12.72
N ASP A 315 11.15 -0.67 -12.87
CA ASP A 315 9.74 -0.34 -12.69
C ASP A 315 9.31 -0.23 -11.22
N LEU A 316 10.05 -0.84 -10.29
CA LEU A 316 9.73 -0.81 -8.86
C LEU A 316 10.45 0.35 -8.16
N PRO A 317 9.73 1.34 -7.60
CA PRO A 317 10.36 2.51 -7.00
C PRO A 317 11.16 2.15 -5.75
N ARG A 318 12.24 2.91 -5.49
CA ARG A 318 13.10 2.75 -4.31
C ARG A 318 13.41 4.10 -3.67
N LEU A 319 13.46 4.13 -2.35
CA LEU A 319 13.76 5.33 -1.58
C LEU A 319 15.26 5.48 -1.28
N THR A 320 16.09 4.54 -1.73
CA THR A 320 17.55 4.51 -1.50
C THR A 320 18.27 5.76 -1.99
N GLY A 321 17.77 6.38 -3.08
CA GLY A 321 18.33 7.59 -3.68
C GLY A 321 17.81 8.90 -3.09
N THR A 322 16.81 8.86 -2.21
CA THR A 322 16.25 10.05 -1.53
C THR A 322 17.12 10.44 -0.33
N THR A 323 17.31 11.73 -0.10
CA THR A 323 18.16 12.27 0.98
C THR A 323 17.46 12.23 2.34
N GLU A 324 18.22 12.34 3.44
CA GLU A 324 17.65 12.34 4.79
C GLU A 324 16.74 13.55 5.04
N ASP A 325 17.14 14.74 4.56
CA ASP A 325 16.35 15.97 4.69
C ASP A 325 15.02 15.86 3.92
N GLU A 326 15.03 15.26 2.73
CA GLU A 326 13.81 15.02 1.94
C GLU A 326 12.87 14.03 2.63
N MET A 327 13.40 12.94 3.20
CA MET A 327 12.59 11.99 3.99
C MET A 327 11.98 12.64 5.21
N LEU A 328 12.78 13.43 5.93
CA LEU A 328 12.32 14.14 7.11
C LEU A 328 11.18 15.09 6.74
N ALA A 329 11.32 15.85 5.65
CA ALA A 329 10.28 16.75 5.17
C ALA A 329 8.99 16.01 4.77
N ILE A 330 9.08 14.83 4.12
CA ILE A 330 7.89 14.02 3.81
C ILE A 330 7.23 13.51 5.10
N ARG A 331 8.02 13.07 6.10
CA ARG A 331 7.51 12.57 7.38
C ARG A 331 6.85 13.69 8.21
N GLU A 332 7.41 14.89 8.22
CA GLU A 332 6.82 16.07 8.87
C GLU A 332 5.53 16.52 8.17
N TYR A 333 5.50 16.45 6.83
CA TYR A 333 4.28 16.69 6.06
C TYR A 333 3.20 15.65 6.41
N LEU A 334 3.56 14.37 6.50
CA LEU A 334 2.66 13.31 6.96
C LEU A 334 2.08 13.61 8.34
N ALA A 335 2.91 13.97 9.32
CA ALA A 335 2.44 14.31 10.66
C ALA A 335 1.41 15.46 10.64
N THR A 336 1.66 16.48 9.81
CA THR A 336 0.75 17.63 9.63
C THR A 336 -0.59 17.20 9.02
N VAL A 337 -0.56 16.34 7.99
CA VAL A 337 -1.78 15.82 7.35
C VAL A 337 -2.58 14.95 8.32
N LEU A 338 -1.90 14.06 9.07
CA LEU A 338 -2.56 13.20 10.06
C LEU A 338 -3.24 14.04 11.14
N ASP A 339 -2.58 15.04 11.72
CA ASP A 339 -3.18 15.88 12.76
C ASP A 339 -4.41 16.64 12.26
N ALA A 340 -4.38 17.12 11.00
CA ALA A 340 -5.51 17.80 10.38
C ALA A 340 -6.69 16.85 10.06
N ARG A 341 -6.40 15.59 9.74
CA ARG A 341 -7.40 14.64 9.21
C ARG A 341 -7.96 13.66 10.23
N ILE A 342 -7.26 13.41 11.33
CA ILE A 342 -7.63 12.37 12.30
C ILE A 342 -9.04 12.49 12.91
N ALA A 343 -9.59 13.70 13.02
CA ALA A 343 -10.96 13.91 13.50
C ALA A 343 -11.95 14.27 12.37
N SER A 344 -11.52 14.20 11.11
CA SER A 344 -12.35 14.57 9.97
C SER A 344 -13.37 13.46 9.64
N PRO A 345 -14.56 13.82 9.14
CA PRO A 345 -15.49 12.83 8.62
C PRO A 345 -14.90 12.17 7.36
N LEU A 346 -15.24 10.89 7.18
CA LEU A 346 -14.88 10.14 5.98
C LEU A 346 -15.90 10.40 4.87
N GLU A 347 -15.40 10.57 3.65
CA GLU A 347 -16.25 10.76 2.48
C GLU A 347 -16.83 9.42 2.01
N PRO A 348 -18.12 9.35 1.66
CA PRO A 348 -18.75 8.11 1.19
C PRO A 348 -18.36 7.74 -0.24
N PHE A 349 -17.97 8.72 -1.05
CA PHE A 349 -17.48 8.54 -2.43
C PHE A 349 -16.02 8.95 -2.49
N THR A 350 -15.17 8.06 -2.98
CA THR A 350 -13.72 8.13 -2.80
C THR A 350 -12.97 8.14 -4.13
N TRP A 351 -11.69 8.51 -4.08
CA TRP A 351 -10.79 8.43 -5.23
C TRP A 351 -10.61 7.01 -5.78
N ARG A 352 -10.80 5.97 -4.96
CA ARG A 352 -10.81 4.57 -5.42
C ARG A 352 -12.08 4.23 -6.19
N ASP A 353 -13.24 4.76 -5.81
CA ASP A 353 -14.46 4.56 -6.60
C ASP A 353 -14.31 5.19 -8.01
N VAL A 354 -13.65 6.35 -8.08
CA VAL A 354 -13.32 6.98 -9.37
C VAL A 354 -12.33 6.14 -10.18
N SER A 355 -11.29 5.58 -9.55
CA SER A 355 -10.34 4.72 -10.27
C SER A 355 -11.03 3.46 -10.81
N ASP A 356 -11.93 2.86 -10.04
CA ASP A 356 -12.73 1.71 -10.48
C ASP A 356 -13.62 2.05 -11.68
N LEU A 357 -14.26 3.24 -11.71
CA LEU A 357 -15.04 3.68 -12.87
C LEU A 357 -14.18 3.85 -14.13
N ILE A 358 -12.96 4.39 -13.98
CA ILE A 358 -12.01 4.57 -15.08
C ILE A 358 -11.51 3.21 -15.60
N VAL A 359 -11.07 2.33 -14.71
CA VAL A 359 -10.61 0.97 -15.08
C VAL A 359 -11.75 0.18 -15.73
N HIS A 360 -12.96 0.23 -15.17
CA HIS A 360 -14.12 -0.44 -15.73
C HIS A 360 -14.49 0.07 -17.14
N ARG A 361 -14.33 1.38 -17.38
CA ARG A 361 -14.64 1.96 -18.70
C ARG A 361 -13.62 1.59 -19.76
N TYR A 362 -12.33 1.60 -19.42
CA TYR A 362 -11.26 1.59 -20.41
C TYR A 362 -10.39 0.32 -20.40
N GLY A 363 -10.26 -0.36 -19.27
CA GLY A 363 -9.26 -1.43 -19.06
C GLY A 363 -9.41 -2.58 -20.04
N ASP A 364 -10.58 -3.22 -20.03
CA ASP A 364 -10.84 -4.36 -20.91
C ASP A 364 -10.75 -3.99 -22.39
N GLU A 365 -11.23 -2.80 -22.76
CA GLU A 365 -11.19 -2.32 -24.14
C GLU A 365 -9.75 -2.06 -24.61
N ILE A 366 -8.93 -1.36 -23.82
CA ILE A 366 -7.52 -1.12 -24.14
C ILE A 366 -6.79 -2.45 -24.29
N SER A 367 -6.94 -3.36 -23.32
CA SER A 367 -6.25 -4.66 -23.33
C SER A 367 -6.70 -5.54 -24.49
N SER A 368 -8.00 -5.54 -24.81
CA SER A 368 -8.54 -6.33 -25.88
C SER A 368 -8.16 -5.78 -27.26
N ILE A 369 -8.20 -4.45 -27.49
CA ILE A 369 -7.76 -3.85 -28.75
C ILE A 369 -6.26 -4.12 -28.97
N ALA A 370 -5.44 -3.96 -27.93
CA ALA A 370 -3.98 -4.21 -27.99
C ALA A 370 -3.62 -5.64 -28.47
N ASN A 371 -4.47 -6.62 -28.17
CA ASN A 371 -4.26 -8.04 -28.49
C ASN A 371 -5.19 -8.58 -29.59
N SER A 372 -6.05 -7.73 -30.16
CA SER A 372 -7.11 -8.17 -31.07
C SER A 372 -6.57 -8.60 -32.43
N SER A 373 -7.13 -9.68 -32.98
CA SER A 373 -7.10 -10.00 -34.42
C SER A 373 -8.38 -9.57 -35.13
N ASP A 374 -9.12 -8.65 -34.50
CA ASP A 374 -10.43 -8.16 -34.95
C ASP A 374 -10.33 -7.39 -36.28
N SER A 375 -11.46 -7.29 -36.99
CA SER A 375 -11.57 -6.50 -38.22
C SER A 375 -11.48 -5.00 -37.95
N THR A 376 -11.14 -4.22 -38.98
CA THR A 376 -11.10 -2.75 -38.92
C THR A 376 -12.39 -2.14 -38.41
N GLU A 377 -13.53 -2.65 -38.88
CA GLU A 377 -14.86 -2.16 -38.49
C GLU A 377 -15.14 -2.41 -37.00
N THR A 378 -14.68 -3.56 -36.49
CA THR A 378 -14.85 -3.94 -35.09
C THR A 378 -14.02 -3.02 -34.18
N VAL A 379 -12.74 -2.83 -34.50
CA VAL A 379 -11.87 -1.90 -33.76
C VAL A 379 -12.42 -0.47 -33.83
N ALA A 380 -12.89 -0.03 -34.99
CA ALA A 380 -13.48 1.29 -35.16
C ALA A 380 -14.78 1.50 -34.40
N SER A 381 -15.64 0.48 -34.31
CA SER A 381 -16.85 0.54 -33.50
C SER A 381 -16.53 0.72 -32.01
N ARG A 382 -15.53 -0.01 -31.50
CA ARG A 382 -15.11 0.03 -30.10
C ARG A 382 -14.45 1.35 -29.72
N ILE A 383 -13.49 1.84 -30.52
CA ILE A 383 -12.86 3.15 -30.31
C ILE A 383 -13.90 4.26 -30.34
N ARG A 384 -14.81 4.27 -31.33
CA ARG A 384 -15.89 5.28 -31.40
C ARG A 384 -16.79 5.21 -30.17
N PHE A 385 -17.19 4.01 -29.72
CA PHE A 385 -17.99 3.86 -28.51
C PHE A 385 -17.34 4.49 -27.27
N LEU A 386 -16.01 4.43 -27.18
CA LEU A 386 -15.27 5.02 -26.06
C LEU A 386 -15.24 6.55 -26.09
N VAL A 387 -15.02 7.17 -27.25
CA VAL A 387 -14.73 8.62 -27.33
C VAL A 387 -15.84 9.49 -27.91
N GLU A 388 -16.77 8.95 -28.72
CA GLU A 388 -17.83 9.75 -29.35
C GLU A 388 -18.77 10.40 -28.34
N VAL A 389 -18.93 9.81 -27.17
CA VAL A 389 -19.71 10.39 -26.06
C VAL A 389 -19.18 11.78 -25.63
N PHE A 390 -17.92 12.09 -25.92
CA PHE A 390 -17.30 13.37 -25.59
C PHE A 390 -17.29 14.37 -26.75
N VAL A 391 -17.73 13.98 -27.94
CA VAL A 391 -17.69 14.82 -29.15
C VAL A 391 -19.02 15.58 -29.29
N ASP A 392 -18.96 16.91 -29.14
CA ASP A 392 -20.13 17.77 -29.34
C ASP A 392 -20.21 18.28 -30.78
N TYR A 393 -21.05 17.65 -31.59
CA TYR A 393 -21.27 18.01 -32.98
C TYR A 393 -22.04 19.31 -33.19
N ALA A 394 -22.56 19.95 -32.13
CA ALA A 394 -23.07 21.32 -32.22
C ALA A 394 -21.95 22.34 -32.52
N THR A 395 -20.72 22.04 -32.13
CA THR A 395 -19.53 22.82 -32.51
C THR A 395 -19.17 22.52 -33.96
N SER A 396 -19.32 23.53 -34.83
CA SER A 396 -19.09 23.40 -36.28
C SER A 396 -17.62 23.24 -36.65
N ASP A 397 -16.74 23.94 -35.95
CA ASP A 397 -15.29 23.87 -36.17
C ASP A 397 -14.75 22.53 -35.65
N LYS A 398 -14.14 21.75 -36.54
CA LYS A 398 -13.66 20.39 -36.22
C LYS A 398 -12.53 20.42 -35.17
N ASP A 399 -11.58 21.33 -35.30
CA ASP A 399 -10.40 21.36 -34.44
C ASP A 399 -10.78 21.82 -33.02
N VAL A 400 -11.64 22.84 -32.93
CA VAL A 400 -12.22 23.28 -31.65
C VAL A 400 -13.07 22.16 -31.03
N ARG A 401 -13.91 21.48 -31.82
CA ARG A 401 -14.75 20.38 -31.34
C ARG A 401 -13.92 19.25 -30.73
N ILE A 402 -12.87 18.81 -31.43
CA ILE A 402 -12.01 17.72 -30.97
C ILE A 402 -11.19 18.17 -29.76
N SER A 403 -10.61 19.37 -29.76
CA SER A 403 -9.89 19.91 -28.60
C SER A 403 -10.75 19.94 -27.33
N GLN A 404 -12.00 20.40 -27.44
CA GLN A 404 -12.94 20.38 -26.32
C GLN A 404 -13.34 18.95 -25.91
N ALA A 405 -13.43 18.01 -26.87
CA ALA A 405 -13.73 16.62 -26.59
C ALA A 405 -12.61 15.94 -25.79
N HIS A 406 -11.34 16.22 -26.11
CA HIS A 406 -10.20 15.78 -25.30
C HIS A 406 -10.31 16.28 -23.86
N LYS A 407 -10.59 17.58 -23.67
CA LYS A 407 -10.72 18.16 -22.33
C LYS A 407 -11.88 17.57 -21.53
N ARG A 408 -13.04 17.34 -22.17
CA ARG A 408 -14.17 16.67 -21.53
C ARG A 408 -13.81 15.24 -21.13
N CYS A 409 -13.19 14.49 -22.05
CA CYS A 409 -12.76 13.12 -21.82
C CYS A 409 -11.77 13.03 -20.64
N SER A 410 -10.77 13.90 -20.58
CA SER A 410 -9.73 13.86 -19.54
C SER A 410 -10.23 14.19 -18.13
N THR A 411 -11.34 14.92 -18.02
CA THR A 411 -11.88 15.39 -16.74
C THR A 411 -13.19 14.72 -16.32
N PHE A 412 -13.82 13.93 -17.20
CA PHE A 412 -15.20 13.46 -17.01
C PHE A 412 -15.43 12.71 -15.67
N TYR A 413 -14.56 11.76 -15.33
CA TYR A 413 -14.73 10.95 -14.11
C TYR A 413 -14.29 11.68 -12.83
N ILE A 414 -13.47 12.72 -12.96
CA ILE A 414 -12.90 13.47 -11.83
C ILE A 414 -13.59 14.82 -11.57
N GLN A 415 -14.44 15.30 -12.49
CA GLN A 415 -15.04 16.63 -12.44
C GLN A 415 -15.93 16.89 -11.21
N THR A 416 -16.41 15.82 -10.56
CA THR A 416 -17.28 15.92 -9.37
C THR A 416 -16.52 15.71 -8.06
N MET A 417 -15.24 15.36 -8.13
CA MET A 417 -14.46 15.10 -6.92
C MET A 417 -14.22 16.41 -6.16
N PRO A 418 -14.55 16.45 -4.85
CA PRO A 418 -14.26 17.61 -4.03
C PRO A 418 -12.74 17.73 -3.84
N LEU A 419 -12.21 18.93 -4.03
CA LEU A 419 -10.78 19.25 -3.88
C LEU A 419 -10.54 19.98 -2.55
N ASN A 420 -10.92 19.33 -1.45
CA ASN A 420 -10.97 19.94 -0.12
C ASN A 420 -9.58 20.03 0.52
N THR A 421 -8.71 19.05 0.27
CA THR A 421 -7.36 19.01 0.80
C THR A 421 -6.30 19.14 -0.29
N ASP A 422 -5.06 19.35 0.12
CA ASP A 422 -3.94 19.33 -0.82
C ASP A 422 -3.73 17.92 -1.40
N ALA A 423 -4.00 16.86 -0.62
CA ALA A 423 -3.99 15.49 -1.14
C ALA A 423 -5.01 15.32 -2.28
N ASP A 424 -6.23 15.84 -2.15
CA ASP A 424 -7.23 15.75 -3.22
C ASP A 424 -6.76 16.43 -4.51
N LYS A 425 -6.12 17.61 -4.40
CA LYS A 425 -5.57 18.34 -5.56
C LYS A 425 -4.42 17.58 -6.22
N LEU A 426 -3.58 16.92 -5.42
CA LEU A 426 -2.45 16.12 -5.91
C LEU A 426 -2.93 14.84 -6.59
N ILE A 427 -3.91 14.14 -6.02
CA ILE A 427 -4.56 12.98 -6.64
C ILE A 427 -5.26 13.40 -7.93
N TYR A 428 -6.01 14.51 -7.92
CA TYR A 428 -6.65 15.08 -9.12
C TYR A 428 -5.63 15.29 -10.25
N ALA A 429 -4.47 15.89 -9.95
CA ALA A 429 -3.44 16.15 -10.96
C ALA A 429 -2.89 14.85 -11.58
N GLY A 430 -2.66 13.82 -10.76
CA GLY A 430 -2.25 12.49 -11.25
C GLY A 430 -3.31 11.80 -12.11
N PHE A 431 -4.57 11.87 -11.68
CA PHE A 431 -5.70 11.26 -12.41
C PHE A 431 -6.01 12.01 -13.71
N GLU A 432 -5.95 13.34 -13.71
CA GLU A 432 -6.13 14.15 -14.92
C GLU A 432 -5.06 13.83 -15.97
N ALA A 433 -3.80 13.65 -15.55
CA ALA A 433 -2.71 13.25 -16.44
C ALA A 433 -2.96 11.88 -17.09
N ILE A 434 -3.37 10.87 -16.31
CA ILE A 434 -3.70 9.55 -16.87
C ILE A 434 -4.88 9.61 -17.83
N ASN A 435 -5.95 10.29 -17.44
CA ASN A 435 -7.12 10.39 -18.30
C ASN A 435 -6.76 11.14 -19.59
N ALA A 436 -5.90 12.15 -19.54
CA ALA A 436 -5.39 12.83 -20.72
C ALA A 436 -4.60 11.88 -21.65
N GLU A 437 -3.75 11.00 -21.11
CA GLU A 437 -3.02 9.99 -21.90
C GLU A 437 -3.96 8.96 -22.53
N ILE A 438 -4.93 8.43 -21.78
CA ILE A 438 -5.96 7.52 -22.30
C ILE A 438 -6.73 8.17 -23.44
N CYS A 439 -7.27 9.37 -23.21
CA CYS A 439 -8.06 10.08 -24.20
C CYS A 439 -7.22 10.42 -25.43
N THR A 440 -5.96 10.84 -25.26
CA THR A 440 -5.05 11.15 -26.37
C THR A 440 -4.81 9.93 -27.25
N ALA A 441 -4.51 8.77 -26.66
CA ALA A 441 -4.32 7.53 -27.39
C ALA A 441 -5.59 7.10 -28.16
N LEU A 442 -6.77 7.19 -27.53
CA LEU A 442 -8.03 6.80 -28.16
C LEU A 442 -8.46 7.75 -29.27
N PHE A 443 -8.27 9.07 -29.11
CA PHE A 443 -8.56 10.04 -30.17
C PHE A 443 -7.55 9.93 -31.32
N LYS A 444 -6.28 9.63 -31.06
CA LYS A 444 -5.30 9.30 -32.10
C LYS A 444 -5.76 8.06 -32.89
N ALA A 445 -6.17 7.00 -32.21
CA ALA A 445 -6.70 5.80 -32.87
C ALA A 445 -7.94 6.12 -33.71
N ARG A 446 -8.85 6.97 -33.20
CA ARG A 446 -10.02 7.43 -33.96
C ARG A 446 -9.64 8.21 -35.22
N GLU A 447 -8.64 9.07 -35.14
CA GLU A 447 -8.14 9.83 -36.29
C GLU A 447 -7.59 8.90 -37.38
N LEU A 448 -6.77 7.93 -36.99
CA LEU A 448 -6.19 6.93 -37.90
C LEU A 448 -7.26 6.11 -38.64
N LEU A 449 -8.37 5.80 -37.99
CA LEU A 449 -9.47 5.03 -38.60
C LEU A 449 -10.34 5.84 -39.57
N GLY A 450 -10.25 7.16 -39.55
CA GLY A 450 -11.11 8.05 -40.34
C GLY A 450 -12.60 8.00 -39.94
N GLU A 451 -13.45 8.72 -40.68
CA GLU A 451 -14.88 8.87 -40.31
C GLU A 451 -15.70 7.59 -40.54
N ASN A 452 -15.37 6.80 -41.56
CA ASN A 452 -16.13 5.60 -41.92
C ASN A 452 -15.57 4.31 -41.30
N GLY A 453 -14.29 4.24 -40.92
CA GLY A 453 -13.68 3.03 -40.37
C GLY A 453 -13.57 1.86 -41.36
N THR A 454 -13.71 2.13 -42.66
CA THR A 454 -13.68 1.12 -43.75
C THR A 454 -12.37 1.14 -44.55
N ASP A 455 -11.54 2.16 -44.35
CA ASP A 455 -10.42 2.46 -45.25
C ASP A 455 -9.04 2.17 -44.62
N ALA A 456 -9.01 1.76 -43.35
CA ALA A 456 -7.76 1.49 -42.64
C ALA A 456 -7.17 0.15 -43.07
N ASP A 457 -5.94 0.21 -43.56
CA ASP A 457 -5.15 -0.94 -43.98
C ASP A 457 -4.57 -1.70 -42.78
N SER A 458 -3.90 -2.81 -43.06
CA SER A 458 -3.28 -3.63 -42.01
C SER A 458 -2.21 -2.87 -41.21
N ALA A 459 -1.54 -1.89 -41.83
CA ALA A 459 -0.51 -1.09 -41.16
C ALA A 459 -1.13 -0.13 -40.13
N THR A 460 -2.26 0.49 -40.48
CA THR A 460 -3.03 1.36 -39.58
C THR A 460 -3.53 0.62 -38.35
N LEU A 461 -4.03 -0.61 -38.54
CA LEU A 461 -4.45 -1.45 -37.41
C LEU A 461 -3.28 -1.82 -36.51
N GLU A 462 -2.10 -2.09 -37.07
CA GLU A 462 -0.92 -2.39 -36.26
C GLU A 462 -0.46 -1.17 -35.45
N GLU A 463 -0.50 0.04 -36.04
CA GLU A 463 -0.19 1.28 -35.29
C GLU A 463 -1.17 1.51 -34.12
N ILE A 464 -2.46 1.23 -34.32
CA ILE A 464 -3.46 1.33 -33.25
C ILE A 464 -3.17 0.31 -32.14
N ARG A 465 -2.87 -0.94 -32.51
CA ARG A 465 -2.50 -1.97 -31.53
C ARG A 465 -1.27 -1.56 -30.74
N ASP A 466 -0.23 -1.08 -31.40
CA ASP A 466 1.00 -0.65 -30.75
C ASP A 466 0.77 0.56 -29.84
N THR A 467 -0.11 1.49 -30.23
CA THR A 467 -0.55 2.58 -29.37
C THR A 467 -1.26 2.06 -28.11
N MET A 468 -2.16 1.08 -28.24
CA MET A 468 -2.85 0.48 -27.08
C MET A 468 -1.92 -0.37 -26.21
N LYS A 469 -0.94 -1.08 -26.79
CA LYS A 469 0.11 -1.80 -26.05
C LYS A 469 0.96 -0.83 -25.23
N ALA A 470 1.41 0.26 -25.85
CA ALA A 470 2.18 1.30 -25.16
C ALA A 470 1.37 1.95 -24.03
N LEU A 471 0.09 2.27 -24.28
CA LEU A 471 -0.81 2.78 -23.25
C LEU A 471 -0.99 1.78 -22.10
N LYS A 472 -1.24 0.51 -22.42
CA LYS A 472 -1.36 -0.57 -21.41
C LYS A 472 -0.11 -0.67 -20.53
N MET A 473 1.08 -0.61 -21.13
CA MET A 473 2.36 -0.62 -20.41
C MET A 473 2.55 0.64 -19.54
N PHE A 474 2.18 1.80 -20.04
CA PHE A 474 2.25 3.06 -19.31
C PHE A 474 1.32 3.08 -18.09
N LEU A 475 0.07 2.63 -18.25
CA LEU A 475 -0.92 2.56 -17.19
C LEU A 475 -0.54 1.55 -16.11
N SER A 476 0.01 0.40 -16.52
CA SER A 476 0.49 -0.66 -15.62
C SER A 476 -0.55 -1.08 -14.57
N TRP A 477 -1.84 -1.09 -14.91
CA TRP A 477 -2.90 -1.49 -13.97
C TRP A 477 -2.75 -2.96 -13.55
N SER A 478 -3.08 -3.25 -12.29
CA SER A 478 -2.99 -4.61 -11.75
C SER A 478 -3.94 -5.59 -12.47
N ASP A 479 -5.05 -5.09 -13.04
CA ASP A 479 -5.98 -5.84 -13.90
C ASP A 479 -5.35 -6.39 -15.19
N TYR A 480 -4.24 -5.80 -15.64
CA TYR A 480 -3.55 -6.25 -16.85
C TYR A 480 -2.65 -7.46 -16.61
N VAL A 481 -2.37 -7.79 -15.35
CA VAL A 481 -1.51 -8.89 -14.95
C VAL A 481 -2.39 -10.10 -14.64
N GLY A 482 -2.23 -11.20 -15.40
CA GLY A 482 -2.89 -12.47 -15.05
C GLY A 482 -3.30 -13.44 -16.16
N LYS A 483 -2.39 -13.83 -17.07
CA LYS A 483 -2.48 -15.16 -17.73
C LYS A 483 -1.18 -15.72 -18.33
N GLU A 484 -0.10 -14.93 -18.44
CA GLU A 484 1.20 -15.38 -19.00
C GLU A 484 2.44 -14.69 -18.37
N ASP A 485 2.30 -13.97 -17.25
CA ASP A 485 3.45 -13.25 -16.66
C ASP A 485 4.16 -14.09 -15.58
N ASP A 486 5.27 -14.71 -15.95
CA ASP A 486 6.14 -15.54 -15.09
C ASP A 486 6.81 -14.76 -13.94
N ARG A 487 6.61 -13.44 -13.85
CA ARG A 487 7.14 -12.61 -12.74
C ARG A 487 6.42 -12.84 -11.42
N PHE A 488 5.25 -13.49 -11.44
CA PHE A 488 4.48 -13.83 -10.25
C PHE A 488 4.34 -15.35 -10.16
N PRO A 489 5.08 -16.03 -9.26
CA PRO A 489 5.00 -17.48 -9.10
C PRO A 489 3.71 -17.97 -8.43
#